data_AF-A0A178ZZH2-F1
#
_entry.id   AF-A0A178ZZH2-F1
#
_cell.length_a   1.000
_cell.length_b   1.000
_cell.length_c   1.000
_cell.angle_alpha   90.00
_cell.angle_beta   90.00
_cell.angle_gamma   90.00
#
_symmetry.space_group_name_H-M   'P 1'
#
loop_
_entity.id
_entity.type
_entity.pdbx_description
1 polymer ?
#
loop_
_entity_poly.entity_id
_entity_poly.type
_entity_poly.pdbx_seq_one_letter_code
_entity_poly.pdbx_strand_id
1 'polypeptide(L)'
;MLWKIMCDKHAWRRTSSVGPSEDPDSPSLSQASQGPYTFNNRSPKRNIDGSVVGPSSSAPNLTLPKQDALSTSPRARKRASQSHYSHFRHKYMIEAAWRKGGESIIKHITPDQGVVTSLHLTDKYIVVAMDNAKIHVFNTVGEHQKTLKGHVMGVWAMVPWDDILVSGGCDRDVRVWDMKTGRSIHVLRGHTSTVRCLKMSDANTAISGSRDTTLRIWDLQSGVCKNVLVGHQASVRCLAIHGDLVISGSYDTTARVWSISEGRCLRTLTGHFSQIYAIAFDGNRCATGSLDTSVRIWDPKTGLCTAILQGHTSLVGQLQLRGDTLVTGGSDGSVRVWSLKTNSPIHRLAAHDNSVTSLQFDDNRILSGGSDGRVKVWSVETGQLVRELSQPAEAVWRVAFEEEKAVIMASRSNRTVMEVWSFSPPDDPIDRRSESPLSMPENVPPADEEEEATQFHQELGDGDATMSDI
;
A
#
# COMPACT_ATOMS: atom_id res chain seq x y z
N MET A 1 -2.64 -18.63 25.01
CA MET A 1 -2.70 -17.21 25.42
C MET A 1 -1.39 -16.46 25.12
N LEU A 2 -0.22 -17.04 25.39
CA LEU A 2 1.11 -16.43 25.13
C LEU A 2 1.29 -15.84 23.72
N TRP A 3 1.00 -16.59 22.66
CA TRP A 3 1.17 -16.10 21.28
C TRP A 3 0.26 -14.93 20.92
N LYS A 4 -0.91 -14.80 21.59
CA LYS A 4 -1.78 -13.62 21.45
C LYS A 4 -1.07 -12.38 22.02
N ILE A 5 -0.54 -12.52 23.23
CA ILE A 5 0.18 -11.44 23.94
C ILE A 5 1.43 -11.02 23.14
N MET A 6 2.14 -11.98 22.54
CA MET A 6 3.29 -11.68 21.68
C MET A 6 2.87 -10.92 20.41
N CYS A 7 1.79 -11.32 19.74
CA CYS A 7 1.23 -10.54 18.63
C CYS A 7 0.86 -9.12 19.06
N ASP A 8 0.18 -8.96 20.19
CA ASP A 8 -0.25 -7.65 20.69
C ASP A 8 0.95 -6.76 21.06
N LYS A 9 1.99 -7.33 21.69
CA LYS A 9 3.23 -6.63 22.04
C LYS A 9 3.98 -6.11 20.81
N HIS A 10 3.96 -6.87 19.71
CA HIS A 10 4.58 -6.46 18.44
C HIS A 10 3.61 -5.74 17.50
N ALA A 11 2.41 -5.38 17.96
CA ALA A 11 1.33 -4.80 17.15
C ALA A 11 0.94 -5.61 15.90
N TRP A 12 1.26 -6.92 15.86
CA TRP A 12 0.88 -7.85 14.79
C TRP A 12 -0.54 -8.38 15.00
N ARG A 13 -1.52 -7.48 14.96
CA ARG A 13 -2.93 -7.86 15.02
C ARG A 13 -3.36 -8.45 13.67
N ARG A 14 -4.29 -9.39 13.70
CA ARG A 14 -4.94 -9.87 12.48
C ARG A 14 -5.81 -8.76 11.92
N THR A 15 -5.49 -8.29 10.74
CA THR A 15 -6.46 -7.57 9.90
C THR A 15 -7.44 -8.59 9.34
N SER A 16 -8.62 -8.72 9.97
CA SER A 16 -9.75 -9.39 9.34
C SER A 16 -10.18 -8.57 8.14
N SER A 17 -10.18 -9.17 6.96
CA SER A 17 -10.77 -8.61 5.74
C SER A 17 -12.31 -8.64 5.85
N VAL A 18 -12.86 -7.72 6.63
CA VAL A 18 -14.27 -7.37 6.66
C VAL A 18 -14.32 -5.85 6.79
N GLY A 19 -15.12 -5.18 5.95
CA GLY A 19 -15.33 -3.73 6.00
C GLY A 19 -15.80 -3.26 7.38
N PRO A 20 -15.82 -1.93 7.64
CA PRO A 20 -16.03 -1.42 8.99
C PRO A 20 -17.44 -1.78 9.48
N SER A 21 -17.53 -2.78 10.35
CA SER A 21 -18.66 -3.01 11.22
C SER A 21 -18.47 -2.17 12.47
N GLU A 22 -19.50 -1.41 12.81
CA GLU A 22 -19.62 -0.57 13.99
C GLU A 22 -19.19 -1.32 15.26
N ASP A 23 -18.27 -0.73 16.04
CA ASP A 23 -17.97 -1.19 17.39
C ASP A 23 -19.14 -0.84 18.32
N PRO A 24 -19.70 -1.80 19.06
CA PRO A 24 -20.76 -1.57 20.01
C PRO A 24 -20.14 -1.28 21.38
N ASP A 25 -19.70 -0.05 21.62
CA ASP A 25 -19.47 0.46 22.98
C ASP A 25 -19.41 1.99 22.95
N SER A 26 -20.60 2.61 22.90
CA SER A 26 -20.76 4.02 23.24
C SER A 26 -21.80 4.12 24.37
N PRO A 27 -21.44 4.66 25.55
CA PRO A 27 -22.39 4.82 26.64
C PRO A 27 -23.40 5.91 26.31
N SER A 28 -24.67 5.58 26.53
CA SER A 28 -25.85 6.41 26.27
C SER A 28 -26.16 7.41 27.39
N LEU A 29 -26.86 8.49 26.96
CA LEU A 29 -27.68 9.48 27.72
C LEU A 29 -26.92 10.71 28.26
N SER A 30 -27.40 11.94 28.04
CA SER A 30 -28.76 12.39 28.38
C SER A 30 -29.39 13.44 27.45
N GLN A 31 -30.72 13.44 27.50
CA GLN A 31 -31.69 14.36 26.87
C GLN A 31 -31.53 15.82 27.35
N ALA A 32 -31.79 16.77 26.44
CA ALA A 32 -32.93 17.71 26.52
C ALA A 32 -32.68 19.01 25.73
N SER A 33 -33.52 19.27 24.73
CA SER A 33 -34.34 20.50 24.69
C SER A 33 -35.22 20.48 23.43
N GLN A 34 -36.52 20.64 23.67
CA GLN A 34 -37.56 20.76 22.66
C GLN A 34 -37.70 22.20 22.17
N GLY A 35 -38.02 22.33 20.88
CA GLY A 35 -38.94 23.34 20.36
C GLY A 35 -38.34 24.37 19.40
N PRO A 36 -39.18 25.11 18.64
CA PRO A 36 -40.28 24.56 17.83
C PRO A 36 -40.41 25.33 16.50
N TYR A 37 -40.28 24.71 15.32
CA TYR A 37 -40.93 25.25 14.11
C TYR A 37 -41.31 24.12 13.15
N THR A 38 -42.58 23.75 13.24
CA THR A 38 -43.34 23.03 12.22
C THR A 38 -43.57 23.93 11.00
N PHE A 39 -43.30 23.44 9.80
CA PHE A 39 -44.08 23.86 8.62
C PHE A 39 -44.28 22.68 7.67
N ASN A 40 -45.55 22.29 7.54
CA ASN A 40 -46.11 21.44 6.50
C ASN A 40 -45.86 22.06 5.12
N ASN A 41 -45.58 21.24 4.11
CA ASN A 41 -46.21 21.50 2.82
C ASN A 41 -46.58 20.23 2.06
N ARG A 42 -47.85 20.21 1.69
CA ARG A 42 -48.61 19.19 0.97
C ARG A 42 -48.13 19.06 -0.48
N SER A 43 -48.05 17.84 -0.94
CA SER A 43 -48.12 17.47 -2.35
C SER A 43 -49.58 17.49 -2.84
N PRO A 44 -49.85 17.84 -4.11
CA PRO A 44 -51.11 17.49 -4.75
C PRO A 44 -50.92 16.34 -5.75
N LYS A 45 -51.77 15.32 -5.60
CA LYS A 45 -52.09 14.35 -6.65
C LYS A 45 -53.08 14.98 -7.63
N ARG A 46 -52.97 14.64 -8.93
CA ARG A 46 -54.13 14.40 -9.78
C ARG A 46 -53.83 13.34 -10.85
N ASN A 47 -54.65 12.29 -10.81
CA ASN A 47 -54.81 11.22 -11.80
C ASN A 47 -55.73 11.67 -12.95
N ILE A 48 -55.73 10.87 -14.03
CA ILE A 48 -56.84 10.42 -14.93
C ILE A 48 -56.25 10.27 -16.35
N ASP A 49 -56.45 9.22 -17.16
CA ASP A 49 -57.04 7.88 -17.03
C ASP A 49 -56.91 7.16 -18.39
N GLY A 50 -57.17 5.84 -18.43
CA GLY A 50 -57.53 5.08 -19.64
C GLY A 50 -56.55 3.97 -20.05
N SER A 51 -56.56 2.78 -19.42
CA SER A 51 -57.38 1.58 -19.73
C SER A 51 -57.19 1.03 -21.16
N VAL A 52 -56.80 -0.23 -21.39
CA VAL A 52 -57.70 -1.40 -21.50
C VAL A 52 -56.83 -2.67 -21.68
N VAL A 53 -56.83 -3.63 -20.74
CA VAL A 53 -57.53 -4.96 -20.70
C VAL A 53 -56.59 -6.17 -20.98
N GLY A 54 -56.52 -7.12 -20.03
CA GLY A 54 -55.99 -8.49 -20.17
C GLY A 54 -57.02 -9.45 -20.78
N PRO A 55 -57.08 -10.78 -20.49
CA PRO A 55 -56.32 -11.55 -19.50
C PRO A 55 -55.87 -12.99 -19.93
N SER A 56 -55.14 -13.66 -19.01
CA SER A 56 -55.23 -15.11 -18.65
C SER A 56 -54.64 -16.22 -19.54
N SER A 57 -53.75 -17.06 -18.94
CA SER A 57 -53.93 -18.52 -18.72
C SER A 57 -52.60 -19.15 -18.24
N SER A 58 -52.50 -19.67 -17.01
CA SER A 58 -52.66 -21.09 -16.61
C SER A 58 -51.41 -22.00 -16.83
N ALA A 59 -50.89 -22.57 -15.74
CA ALA A 59 -49.76 -23.53 -15.65
C ALA A 59 -50.13 -24.97 -16.12
N PRO A 60 -49.20 -25.96 -16.21
CA PRO A 60 -48.78 -26.71 -15.01
C PRO A 60 -47.35 -27.34 -15.00
N ASN A 61 -46.99 -27.88 -13.82
CA ASN A 61 -45.83 -28.69 -13.46
C ASN A 61 -45.47 -29.84 -14.43
N LEU A 62 -44.16 -30.09 -14.61
CA LEU A 62 -43.60 -31.40 -14.96
C LEU A 62 -42.28 -31.64 -14.19
N THR A 63 -42.23 -32.76 -13.49
CA THR A 63 -41.13 -33.31 -12.69
C THR A 63 -40.12 -34.09 -13.52
N LEU A 64 -38.82 -33.73 -13.41
CA LEU A 64 -37.55 -34.52 -13.43
C LEU A 64 -37.28 -35.60 -14.54
N PRO A 65 -36.02 -35.74 -15.01
CA PRO A 65 -35.07 -36.60 -14.31
C PRO A 65 -33.60 -36.11 -14.23
N LYS A 66 -32.89 -36.73 -13.28
CA LYS A 66 -31.47 -36.61 -12.96
C LYS A 66 -30.56 -36.81 -14.17
N GLN A 67 -29.56 -35.96 -14.32
CA GLN A 67 -28.33 -36.30 -15.03
C GLN A 67 -27.12 -35.97 -14.15
N ASP A 68 -26.43 -37.04 -13.77
CA ASP A 68 -25.08 -37.04 -13.23
C ASP A 68 -24.14 -36.44 -14.28
N ALA A 69 -23.51 -35.32 -13.95
CA ALA A 69 -22.34 -34.83 -14.67
C ALA A 69 -21.31 -34.36 -13.64
N LEU A 70 -20.24 -35.15 -13.54
CA LEU A 70 -19.02 -34.86 -12.81
C LEU A 70 -18.49 -33.47 -13.20
N SER A 71 -18.75 -32.48 -12.35
CA SER A 71 -18.02 -31.22 -12.34
C SER A 71 -17.18 -31.19 -11.08
N THR A 72 -15.93 -31.60 -11.22
CA THR A 72 -14.88 -31.33 -10.22
C THR A 72 -14.60 -29.83 -10.21
N SER A 73 -15.43 -29.09 -9.47
CA SER A 73 -15.08 -27.74 -9.05
C SER A 73 -13.91 -27.84 -8.05
N PRO A 74 -12.88 -26.98 -8.12
CA PRO A 74 -11.89 -26.91 -7.06
C PRO A 74 -12.61 -26.39 -5.83
N ARG A 75 -12.90 -27.31 -4.90
CA ARG A 75 -13.31 -27.04 -3.53
C ARG A 75 -12.52 -25.85 -3.03
N ALA A 76 -13.23 -24.78 -2.67
CA ALA A 76 -12.71 -23.70 -1.87
C ALA A 76 -11.93 -24.33 -0.70
N ARG A 77 -10.60 -24.22 -0.74
CA ARG A 77 -9.76 -24.51 0.44
C ARG A 77 -10.30 -23.59 1.51
N LYS A 78 -11.05 -24.14 2.48
CA LYS A 78 -11.28 -23.48 3.77
C LYS A 78 -9.90 -23.06 4.24
N ARG A 79 -9.58 -21.77 4.19
CA ARG A 79 -8.37 -21.23 4.81
C ARG A 79 -8.48 -21.67 6.27
N ALA A 80 -7.67 -22.66 6.66
CA ALA A 80 -7.57 -23.07 8.05
C ALA A 80 -7.35 -21.78 8.84
N SER A 81 -8.15 -21.56 9.88
CA SER A 81 -7.93 -20.41 10.76
C SER A 81 -6.50 -20.53 11.26
N GLN A 82 -5.60 -19.66 10.78
CA GLN A 82 -4.22 -19.64 11.25
C GLN A 82 -4.27 -19.62 12.78
N SER A 83 -3.33 -20.28 13.47
CA SER A 83 -3.23 -20.15 14.92
C SER A 83 -2.53 -18.83 15.25
N HIS A 84 -2.66 -18.31 16.48
CA HIS A 84 -1.89 -17.11 16.86
C HIS A 84 -0.38 -17.37 16.75
N TYR A 85 0.05 -18.61 17.00
CA TYR A 85 1.43 -19.05 16.79
C TYR A 85 1.86 -18.97 15.32
N SER A 86 1.08 -19.55 14.39
CA SER A 86 1.45 -19.55 12.98
C SER A 86 1.49 -18.12 12.42
N HIS A 87 0.56 -17.27 12.83
CA HIS A 87 0.57 -15.85 12.48
C HIS A 87 1.81 -15.11 13.03
N PHE A 88 2.12 -15.31 14.32
CA PHE A 88 3.30 -14.71 14.94
C PHE A 88 4.59 -15.17 14.28
N ARG A 89 4.75 -16.48 14.06
CA ARG A 89 5.92 -17.07 13.40
C ARG A 89 6.07 -16.51 11.99
N HIS A 90 4.98 -16.41 11.23
CA HIS A 90 4.97 -15.85 9.87
C HIS A 90 5.47 -14.40 9.86
N LYS A 91 4.87 -13.52 10.67
CA LYS A 91 5.28 -12.12 10.81
C LYS A 91 6.73 -11.98 11.29
N TYR A 92 7.12 -12.76 12.29
CA TYR A 92 8.50 -12.78 12.78
C TYR A 92 9.50 -13.14 11.68
N MET A 93 9.20 -14.16 10.86
CA MET A 93 10.05 -14.58 9.75
C MET A 93 10.16 -13.49 8.68
N ILE A 94 9.06 -12.81 8.34
CA ILE A 94 9.07 -11.66 7.42
C ILE A 94 9.98 -10.56 7.96
N GLU A 95 9.81 -10.18 9.23
CA GLU A 95 10.63 -9.13 9.84
C GLU A 95 12.11 -9.52 9.95
N ALA A 96 12.41 -10.81 10.17
CA ALA A 96 13.77 -11.32 10.12
C ALA A 96 14.35 -11.24 8.70
N ALA A 97 13.56 -11.59 7.68
CA ALA A 97 13.93 -11.53 6.28
C ALA A 97 14.25 -10.09 5.84
N TRP A 98 13.45 -9.10 6.23
CA TRP A 98 13.74 -7.69 5.95
C TRP A 98 15.05 -7.20 6.56
N ARG A 99 15.42 -7.70 7.75
CA ARG A 99 16.65 -7.28 8.44
C ARG A 99 17.91 -7.88 7.84
N LYS A 100 17.89 -9.17 7.48
CA LYS A 100 19.11 -9.89 7.08
C LYS A 100 18.96 -10.86 5.90
N GLY A 101 17.75 -11.18 5.49
CA GLY A 101 17.45 -12.16 4.43
C GLY A 101 16.75 -11.53 3.23
N GLY A 102 15.70 -12.21 2.79
CA GLY A 102 14.97 -11.89 1.57
C GLY A 102 15.71 -12.33 0.31
N GLU A 103 14.96 -12.65 -0.73
CA GLU A 103 15.50 -13.11 -2.00
C GLU A 103 15.10 -12.16 -3.11
N SER A 104 16.07 -11.81 -3.98
CA SER A 104 15.77 -11.11 -5.23
C SER A 104 15.32 -12.15 -6.25
N ILE A 105 14.01 -12.17 -6.53
CA ILE A 105 13.38 -13.20 -7.37
C ILE A 105 13.67 -12.95 -8.85
N ILE A 106 13.44 -11.71 -9.30
CA ILE A 106 13.58 -11.34 -10.71
C ILE A 106 14.38 -10.04 -10.82
N LYS A 107 15.36 -10.06 -11.73
CA LYS A 107 16.02 -8.88 -12.28
C LYS A 107 15.60 -8.71 -13.73
N HIS A 108 14.55 -7.94 -13.96
CA HIS A 108 14.07 -7.70 -15.32
C HIS A 108 14.78 -6.47 -15.89
N ILE A 109 15.52 -6.66 -16.96
CA ILE A 109 16.04 -5.57 -17.77
C ILE A 109 14.97 -5.28 -18.80
N THR A 110 14.28 -4.14 -18.71
CA THR A 110 13.28 -3.81 -19.72
C THR A 110 13.99 -3.65 -21.06
N PRO A 111 13.48 -4.27 -22.15
CA PRO A 111 14.05 -4.07 -23.48
C PRO A 111 13.91 -2.61 -23.93
N ASP A 112 12.88 -1.94 -23.41
CA ASP A 112 12.59 -0.54 -23.62
C ASP A 112 13.42 0.31 -22.66
N GLN A 113 14.35 1.08 -23.23
CA GLN A 113 15.14 2.07 -22.51
C GLN A 113 14.28 3.31 -22.20
N GLY A 114 14.50 3.94 -21.05
CA GLY A 114 13.78 5.13 -20.63
C GLY A 114 13.74 5.30 -19.12
N VAL A 115 13.47 6.51 -18.66
CA VAL A 115 13.36 6.82 -17.23
C VAL A 115 12.02 6.34 -16.71
N VAL A 116 12.04 5.65 -15.57
CA VAL A 116 10.82 5.25 -14.86
C VAL A 116 10.21 6.44 -14.15
N THR A 117 8.99 6.80 -14.52
CA THR A 117 8.29 8.01 -14.06
C THR A 117 7.22 7.74 -13.00
N SER A 118 6.71 6.51 -12.92
CA SER A 118 5.83 6.05 -11.84
C SER A 118 5.94 4.52 -11.66
N LEU A 119 5.73 4.08 -10.43
CA LEU A 119 5.73 2.67 -10.03
C LEU A 119 4.60 2.44 -9.04
N HIS A 120 3.82 1.38 -9.25
CA HIS A 120 2.85 0.90 -8.28
C HIS A 120 3.00 -0.61 -8.09
N LEU A 121 2.93 -1.03 -6.84
CA LEU A 121 2.82 -2.43 -6.42
C LEU A 121 1.42 -2.62 -5.83
N THR A 122 0.73 -3.66 -6.28
CA THR A 122 -0.59 -4.10 -5.81
C THR A 122 -0.53 -5.60 -5.54
N ASP A 123 -1.59 -6.14 -4.95
CA ASP A 123 -1.75 -7.57 -4.69
C ASP A 123 -1.70 -8.44 -5.96
N LYS A 124 -2.08 -7.88 -7.12
CA LYS A 124 -2.11 -8.58 -8.42
C LYS A 124 -0.98 -8.17 -9.36
N TYR A 125 -0.59 -6.90 -9.35
CA TYR A 125 0.23 -6.30 -10.40
C TYR A 125 1.39 -5.48 -9.87
N ILE A 126 2.49 -5.51 -10.60
CA ILE A 126 3.50 -4.44 -10.60
C ILE A 126 3.27 -3.65 -11.88
N VAL A 127 3.05 -2.34 -11.75
CA VAL A 127 2.82 -1.45 -12.90
C VAL A 127 3.95 -0.44 -12.95
N VAL A 128 4.50 -0.22 -14.14
CA VAL A 128 5.63 0.67 -14.39
C VAL A 128 5.28 1.60 -15.55
N ALA A 129 5.29 2.90 -15.31
CA ALA A 129 5.17 3.93 -16.35
C ALA A 129 6.54 4.52 -16.69
N MET A 130 6.74 4.83 -17.96
CA MET A 130 8.00 5.35 -18.49
C MET A 130 7.81 6.62 -19.30
N ASP A 131 8.91 7.36 -19.47
CA ASP A 131 8.98 8.59 -20.27
C ASP A 131 8.85 8.37 -21.79
N ASN A 132 8.93 7.13 -22.26
CA ASN A 132 8.81 6.73 -23.67
C ASN A 132 7.39 6.30 -24.08
N ALA A 133 6.37 6.78 -23.36
CA ALA A 133 4.94 6.54 -23.56
C ALA A 133 4.42 5.12 -23.22
N LYS A 134 5.29 4.21 -22.78
CA LYS A 134 4.90 2.84 -22.44
C LYS A 134 4.53 2.70 -20.96
N ILE A 135 3.54 1.84 -20.72
CA ILE A 135 3.20 1.34 -19.39
C ILE A 135 3.32 -0.17 -19.42
N HIS A 136 4.16 -0.75 -18.58
CA HIS A 136 4.32 -2.19 -18.43
C HIS A 136 3.53 -2.69 -17.22
N VAL A 137 2.84 -3.80 -17.41
CA VAL A 137 2.13 -4.53 -16.35
C VAL A 137 2.80 -5.87 -16.21
N PHE A 138 3.25 -6.17 -14.99
CA PHE A 138 3.84 -7.44 -14.58
C PHE A 138 2.96 -8.08 -13.52
N ASN A 139 3.09 -9.40 -13.33
CA ASN A 139 2.56 -10.03 -12.12
C ASN A 139 3.44 -9.67 -10.90
N THR A 140 3.02 -10.06 -9.70
CA THR A 140 3.75 -9.70 -8.47
C THR A 140 5.10 -10.42 -8.28
N VAL A 141 5.44 -11.38 -9.14
CA VAL A 141 6.75 -12.04 -9.16
C VAL A 141 7.73 -11.28 -10.08
N GLY A 142 7.22 -10.43 -10.97
CA GLY A 142 8.02 -9.64 -11.91
C GLY A 142 8.01 -10.17 -13.34
N GLU A 143 7.13 -11.12 -13.68
CA GLU A 143 6.98 -11.60 -15.05
C GLU A 143 6.11 -10.64 -15.85
N HIS A 144 6.61 -10.23 -17.01
CA HIS A 144 5.90 -9.32 -17.90
C HIS A 144 4.60 -9.95 -18.39
N GLN A 145 3.49 -9.24 -18.22
CA GLN A 145 2.17 -9.68 -18.66
C GLN A 145 1.77 -8.91 -19.92
N LYS A 146 1.86 -7.57 -19.88
CA LYS A 146 1.33 -6.69 -20.92
C LYS A 146 2.10 -5.38 -21.01
N THR A 147 2.04 -4.76 -22.19
CA THR A 147 2.46 -3.37 -22.40
C THR A 147 1.27 -2.59 -22.90
N LEU A 148 0.75 -1.67 -22.09
CA LEU A 148 -0.36 -0.80 -22.46
C LEU A 148 0.18 0.29 -23.37
N LYS A 149 -0.31 0.31 -24.62
CA LYS A 149 0.12 1.24 -25.66
C LYS A 149 -1.07 2.12 -26.04
N GLY A 150 -0.82 3.42 -26.14
CA GLY A 150 -1.82 4.38 -26.60
C GLY A 150 -1.44 5.82 -26.30
N HIS A 151 -0.77 6.07 -25.17
CA HIS A 151 -0.10 7.35 -24.98
C HIS A 151 0.93 7.57 -26.09
N VAL A 152 1.10 8.82 -26.52
CA VAL A 152 2.04 9.20 -27.60
C VAL A 152 3.28 9.93 -27.08
N MET A 153 3.27 10.31 -25.81
CA MET A 153 4.41 10.90 -25.10
C MET A 153 4.54 10.28 -23.70
N GLY A 154 5.62 10.58 -22.99
CA GLY A 154 5.90 10.04 -21.66
C GLY A 154 4.72 10.12 -20.69
N VAL A 155 4.51 9.03 -19.96
CA VAL A 155 3.50 8.92 -18.90
C VAL A 155 4.14 9.41 -17.61
N TRP A 156 3.48 10.26 -16.83
CA TRP A 156 4.08 10.91 -15.64
C TRP A 156 3.27 10.73 -14.36
N ALA A 157 2.03 10.27 -14.48
CA ALA A 157 1.16 9.95 -13.38
C ALA A 157 0.36 8.69 -13.73
N MET A 158 0.15 7.84 -12.73
CA MET A 158 -0.78 6.72 -12.84
C MET A 158 -1.30 6.35 -11.45
N VAL A 159 -2.45 5.71 -11.39
CA VAL A 159 -3.00 5.12 -10.17
C VAL A 159 -3.79 3.87 -10.52
N PRO A 160 -3.53 2.73 -9.87
CA PRO A 160 -4.37 1.54 -10.00
C PRO A 160 -5.52 1.56 -8.98
N TRP A 161 -6.63 0.92 -9.34
CA TRP A 161 -7.73 0.54 -8.46
C TRP A 161 -8.24 -0.83 -8.90
N ASP A 162 -7.88 -1.87 -8.16
CA ASP A 162 -8.12 -3.26 -8.56
C ASP A 162 -7.57 -3.54 -9.98
N ASP A 163 -8.40 -4.01 -10.92
CA ASP A 163 -8.00 -4.27 -12.31
C ASP A 163 -8.02 -3.00 -13.20
N ILE A 164 -8.46 -1.85 -12.68
CA ILE A 164 -8.50 -0.57 -13.42
C ILE A 164 -7.21 0.22 -13.19
N LEU A 165 -6.66 0.78 -14.26
CA LEU A 165 -5.55 1.74 -14.20
C LEU A 165 -5.98 3.05 -14.83
N VAL A 166 -5.70 4.17 -14.17
CA VAL A 166 -5.79 5.50 -14.78
C VAL A 166 -4.39 6.07 -14.94
N SER A 167 -4.04 6.57 -16.12
CA SER A 167 -2.74 7.16 -16.43
C SER A 167 -2.87 8.55 -17.05
N GLY A 168 -1.84 9.37 -16.91
CA GLY A 168 -1.74 10.68 -17.53
C GLY A 168 -0.29 11.02 -17.88
N GLY A 169 -0.10 11.75 -18.97
CA GLY A 169 1.22 12.02 -19.53
C GLY A 169 1.39 13.39 -20.18
N CYS A 170 2.50 13.52 -20.91
CA CYS A 170 2.84 14.73 -21.67
C CYS A 170 1.94 14.95 -22.89
N ASP A 171 1.23 13.92 -23.34
CA ASP A 171 0.26 14.01 -24.42
C ASP A 171 -1.08 14.61 -23.98
N ARG A 172 -1.19 15.04 -22.71
CA ARG A 172 -2.32 15.79 -22.13
C ARG A 172 -3.60 14.95 -21.94
N ASP A 173 -3.60 13.73 -22.44
CA ASP A 173 -4.69 12.79 -22.25
C ASP A 173 -4.61 12.16 -20.86
N VAL A 174 -5.78 11.94 -20.24
CA VAL A 174 -5.93 10.94 -19.19
C VAL A 174 -6.49 9.68 -19.85
N ARG A 175 -5.99 8.50 -19.50
CA ARG A 175 -6.43 7.22 -20.09
C ARG A 175 -6.83 6.25 -19.01
N VAL A 176 -7.86 5.47 -19.30
CA VAL A 176 -8.39 4.43 -18.41
C VAL A 176 -8.17 3.09 -19.09
N TRP A 177 -7.61 2.13 -18.35
CA TRP A 177 -7.22 0.83 -18.86
C TRP A 177 -7.81 -0.26 -17.98
N ASP A 178 -8.12 -1.39 -18.61
CA ASP A 178 -8.30 -2.67 -17.95
C ASP A 178 -6.95 -3.39 -17.96
N MET A 179 -6.33 -3.59 -16.80
CA MET A 179 -5.03 -4.27 -16.66
C MET A 179 -5.13 -5.78 -16.90
N LYS A 180 -6.30 -6.38 -16.64
CA LYS A 180 -6.56 -7.80 -16.86
C LYS A 180 -6.61 -8.13 -18.35
N THR A 181 -7.23 -7.28 -19.17
CA THR A 181 -7.32 -7.50 -20.63
C THR A 181 -6.27 -6.72 -21.43
N GLY A 182 -5.69 -5.66 -20.86
CA GLY A 182 -4.77 -4.73 -21.52
C GLY A 182 -5.45 -3.71 -22.43
N ARG A 183 -6.79 -3.64 -22.42
CA ARG A 183 -7.57 -2.76 -23.31
C ARG A 183 -7.66 -1.35 -22.73
N SER A 184 -7.60 -0.35 -23.62
CA SER A 184 -7.98 1.03 -23.30
C SER A 184 -9.51 1.10 -23.22
N ILE A 185 -10.04 1.53 -22.07
CA ILE A 185 -11.48 1.72 -21.83
C ILE A 185 -11.88 3.13 -22.29
N HIS A 186 -11.17 4.15 -21.83
CA HIS A 186 -11.44 5.55 -22.16
C HIS A 186 -10.17 6.35 -22.47
N VAL A 187 -10.34 7.35 -23.34
CA VAL A 187 -9.39 8.46 -23.53
C VAL A 187 -10.11 9.73 -23.14
N LEU A 188 -9.73 10.28 -21.99
CA LEU A 188 -10.35 11.40 -21.31
C LEU A 188 -9.61 12.69 -21.68
N ARG A 189 -10.17 13.43 -22.63
CA ARG A 189 -9.59 14.67 -23.16
C ARG A 189 -10.10 15.89 -22.42
N GLY A 190 -9.23 16.89 -22.27
CA GLY A 190 -9.62 18.21 -21.75
C GLY A 190 -8.47 19.01 -21.19
N HIS A 191 -7.46 18.37 -20.60
CA HIS A 191 -6.24 19.07 -20.19
C HIS A 191 -5.52 19.64 -21.41
N THR A 192 -4.93 20.82 -21.26
CA THR A 192 -4.24 21.55 -22.35
C THR A 192 -2.72 21.48 -22.22
N SER A 193 -2.23 20.87 -21.14
CA SER A 193 -0.81 20.62 -20.87
C SER A 193 -0.63 19.28 -20.15
N THR A 194 0.63 18.95 -19.80
CA THR A 194 1.00 17.67 -19.19
C THR A 194 0.19 17.36 -17.94
N VAL A 195 -0.40 16.17 -17.88
CA VAL A 195 -1.02 15.63 -16.67
C VAL A 195 0.09 15.21 -15.71
N ARG A 196 0.22 15.89 -14.57
CA ARG A 196 1.37 15.74 -13.67
C ARG A 196 1.08 14.91 -12.43
N CYS A 197 -0.15 14.89 -11.94
CA CYS A 197 -0.52 14.12 -10.76
C CYS A 197 -1.93 13.56 -10.92
N LEU A 198 -2.17 12.41 -10.30
CA LEU A 198 -3.41 11.65 -10.47
C LEU A 198 -3.69 10.80 -9.24
N LYS A 199 -4.95 10.73 -8.80
CA LYS A 199 -5.46 9.79 -7.79
C LYS A 199 -6.91 9.40 -8.13
N MET A 200 -7.37 8.32 -7.52
CA MET A 200 -8.77 7.91 -7.53
C MET A 200 -9.34 8.06 -6.11
N SER A 201 -10.56 8.58 -5.99
CA SER A 201 -11.31 8.60 -4.72
C SER A 201 -12.05 7.30 -4.48
N ASP A 202 -12.45 6.63 -5.55
CA ASP A 202 -13.18 5.37 -5.59
C ASP A 202 -12.95 4.68 -6.94
N ALA A 203 -13.54 3.51 -7.14
CA ALA A 203 -13.41 2.73 -8.38
C ALA A 203 -13.90 3.48 -9.65
N ASN A 204 -14.69 4.53 -9.48
CA ASN A 204 -15.38 5.22 -10.56
C ASN A 204 -14.97 6.69 -10.72
N THR A 205 -14.22 7.28 -9.79
CA THR A 205 -13.89 8.70 -9.82
C THR A 205 -12.39 8.91 -9.76
N ALA A 206 -11.83 9.56 -10.78
CA ALA A 206 -10.43 9.96 -10.83
C ALA A 206 -10.29 11.48 -10.81
N ILE A 207 -9.22 11.97 -10.18
CA ILE A 207 -8.84 13.38 -10.16
C ILE A 207 -7.43 13.52 -10.73
N SER A 208 -7.28 14.38 -11.73
CA SER A 208 -5.99 14.70 -12.34
C SER A 208 -5.65 16.17 -12.12
N GLY A 209 -4.38 16.46 -11.87
CA GLY A 209 -3.81 17.81 -11.84
C GLY A 209 -2.77 17.99 -12.95
N SER A 210 -2.78 19.15 -13.61
CA SER A 210 -2.02 19.40 -14.83
C SER A 210 -1.15 20.64 -14.74
N ARG A 211 -0.17 20.70 -15.65
CA ARG A 211 0.63 21.91 -15.93
C ARG A 211 -0.20 23.07 -16.50
N ASP A 212 -1.44 22.82 -16.90
CA ASP A 212 -2.40 23.84 -17.35
C ASP A 212 -3.12 24.59 -16.21
N THR A 213 -2.63 24.42 -14.98
CA THR A 213 -3.14 25.06 -13.75
C THR A 213 -4.50 24.57 -13.26
N THR A 214 -5.12 23.60 -13.93
CA THR A 214 -6.41 23.03 -13.52
C THR A 214 -6.26 21.66 -12.88
N LEU A 215 -7.26 21.30 -12.07
CA LEU A 215 -7.57 19.90 -11.82
C LEU A 215 -8.86 19.52 -12.55
N ARG A 216 -9.04 18.24 -12.85
CA ARG A 216 -10.26 17.70 -13.46
C ARG A 216 -10.73 16.48 -12.69
N ILE A 217 -12.04 16.43 -12.46
CA ILE A 217 -12.73 15.27 -11.88
C ILE A 217 -13.36 14.50 -13.04
N TRP A 218 -13.06 13.21 -13.11
CA TRP A 218 -13.49 12.31 -14.17
C TRP A 218 -14.41 11.24 -13.63
N ASP A 219 -15.46 10.95 -14.38
CA ASP A 219 -16.31 9.79 -14.19
C ASP A 219 -15.83 8.66 -15.09
N LEU A 220 -15.33 7.59 -14.49
CA LEU A 220 -14.69 6.49 -15.20
C LEU A 220 -15.70 5.54 -15.84
N GLN A 221 -16.94 5.48 -15.35
CA GLN A 221 -18.01 4.67 -15.93
C GLN A 221 -18.55 5.29 -17.23
N SER A 222 -18.77 6.60 -17.27
CA SER A 222 -19.26 7.28 -18.47
C SER A 222 -18.15 7.84 -19.36
N GLY A 223 -16.92 7.94 -18.84
CA GLY A 223 -15.77 8.47 -19.57
C GLY A 223 -15.82 10.00 -19.78
N VAL A 224 -16.47 10.74 -18.87
CA VAL A 224 -16.65 12.20 -19.01
C VAL A 224 -15.96 12.99 -17.91
N CYS A 225 -15.62 14.25 -18.21
CA CYS A 225 -15.17 15.21 -17.20
C CYS A 225 -16.39 15.77 -16.46
N LYS A 226 -16.54 15.46 -15.18
CA LYS A 226 -17.62 15.98 -14.31
C LYS A 226 -17.39 17.45 -13.96
N ASN A 227 -16.18 17.79 -13.53
CA ASN A 227 -15.83 19.13 -13.07
C ASN A 227 -14.43 19.54 -13.51
N VAL A 228 -14.25 20.84 -13.76
CA VAL A 228 -12.95 21.49 -13.96
C VAL A 228 -12.71 22.41 -12.78
N LEU A 229 -11.72 22.07 -11.95
CA LEU A 229 -11.38 22.83 -10.75
C LEU A 229 -10.35 23.90 -11.12
N VAL A 230 -10.84 25.13 -11.28
CA VAL A 230 -10.01 26.31 -11.62
C VAL A 230 -9.65 27.06 -10.34
N GLY A 231 -8.39 27.49 -10.22
CA GLY A 231 -7.96 28.38 -9.15
C GLY A 231 -6.45 28.50 -8.98
N HIS A 232 -5.70 27.44 -9.26
CA HIS A 232 -4.23 27.54 -9.28
C HIS A 232 -3.75 28.44 -10.43
N GLN A 233 -2.63 29.11 -10.20
CA GLN A 233 -2.01 30.07 -11.14
C GLN A 233 -0.75 29.52 -11.80
N ALA A 234 -0.35 28.29 -11.44
CA ALA A 234 0.75 27.57 -12.05
C ALA A 234 0.47 26.06 -12.02
N SER A 235 1.43 25.26 -12.49
CA SER A 235 1.32 23.81 -12.57
C SER A 235 0.88 23.17 -11.26
N VAL A 236 -0.17 22.34 -11.33
CA VAL A 236 -0.57 21.46 -10.23
C VAL A 236 0.40 20.29 -10.17
N ARG A 237 1.22 20.23 -9.13
CA ARG A 237 2.35 19.30 -9.04
C ARG A 237 1.99 18.00 -8.33
N CYS A 238 1.20 18.08 -7.27
CA CYS A 238 0.88 16.94 -6.41
C CYS A 238 -0.56 17.03 -5.91
N LEU A 239 -1.12 15.89 -5.54
CA LEU A 239 -2.46 15.82 -4.95
C LEU A 239 -2.58 14.64 -3.98
N ALA A 240 -3.44 14.79 -2.98
CA ALA A 240 -3.84 13.74 -2.04
C ALA A 240 -5.35 13.80 -1.80
N ILE A 241 -5.96 12.66 -1.48
CA ILE A 241 -7.41 12.51 -1.30
C ILE A 241 -7.67 11.84 0.05
N HIS A 242 -8.72 12.29 0.74
CA HIS A 242 -9.34 11.56 1.84
C HIS A 242 -10.84 11.85 1.88
N GLY A 243 -11.67 10.82 1.67
CA GLY A 243 -13.11 10.99 1.53
C GLY A 243 -13.47 11.92 0.37
N ASP A 244 -14.34 12.91 0.61
CA ASP A 244 -14.76 13.90 -0.38
C ASP A 244 -13.70 15.01 -0.64
N LEU A 245 -12.64 15.07 0.16
CA LEU A 245 -11.65 16.13 0.05
C LEU A 245 -10.48 15.73 -0.82
N VAL A 246 -10.13 16.58 -1.77
CA VAL A 246 -8.85 16.55 -2.47
C VAL A 246 -8.04 17.79 -2.10
N ILE A 247 -6.76 17.60 -1.82
CA ILE A 247 -5.81 18.70 -1.61
C ILE A 247 -4.80 18.67 -2.73
N SER A 248 -4.61 19.80 -3.40
CA SER A 248 -3.64 19.98 -4.47
C SER A 248 -2.55 20.95 -4.08
N GLY A 249 -1.33 20.69 -4.53
CA GLY A 249 -0.15 21.54 -4.30
C GLY A 249 0.43 21.98 -5.62
N SER A 250 0.74 23.28 -5.72
CA SER A 250 1.06 23.93 -6.99
C SER A 250 2.38 24.68 -6.94
N TYR A 251 2.89 24.95 -8.14
CA TYR A 251 4.03 25.84 -8.35
C TYR A 251 3.69 27.33 -8.12
N ASP A 252 2.43 27.66 -7.83
CA ASP A 252 2.02 29.00 -7.41
C ASP A 252 2.20 29.25 -5.89
N THR A 253 2.95 28.36 -5.23
CA THR A 253 3.25 28.37 -3.79
C THR A 253 2.05 28.15 -2.86
N THR A 254 0.87 27.85 -3.42
CA THR A 254 -0.33 27.53 -2.64
C THR A 254 -0.67 26.05 -2.70
N ALA A 255 -1.24 25.55 -1.61
CA ALA A 255 -2.06 24.35 -1.67
C ALA A 255 -3.54 24.75 -1.63
N ARG A 256 -4.44 23.94 -2.18
CA ARG A 256 -5.88 24.19 -2.19
C ARG A 256 -6.65 22.96 -1.79
N VAL A 257 -7.68 23.14 -0.98
CA VAL A 257 -8.62 22.10 -0.56
C VAL A 257 -9.88 22.24 -1.41
N TRP A 258 -10.33 21.14 -2.00
CA TRP A 258 -11.50 21.09 -2.87
C TRP A 258 -12.46 20.00 -2.40
N SER A 259 -13.75 20.20 -2.67
CA SER A 259 -14.76 19.13 -2.56
C SER A 259 -14.88 18.43 -3.92
N ILE A 260 -14.81 17.10 -3.90
CA ILE A 260 -14.96 16.26 -5.08
C ILE A 260 -16.43 16.28 -5.56
N SER A 261 -17.37 16.10 -4.64
CA SER A 261 -18.81 16.08 -4.93
C SER A 261 -19.34 17.43 -5.39
N GLU A 262 -18.93 18.53 -4.76
CA GLU A 262 -19.39 19.88 -5.12
C GLU A 262 -18.60 20.49 -6.28
N GLY A 263 -17.42 19.95 -6.61
CA GLY A 263 -16.61 20.43 -7.72
C GLY A 263 -16.06 21.85 -7.54
N ARG A 264 -15.83 22.29 -6.29
CA ARG A 264 -15.38 23.67 -6.00
C ARG A 264 -14.24 23.73 -4.99
N CYS A 265 -13.53 24.86 -5.02
CA CYS A 265 -12.50 25.19 -4.02
C CYS A 265 -13.17 25.51 -2.68
N LEU A 266 -12.73 24.85 -1.62
CA LEU A 266 -13.16 25.13 -0.25
C LEU A 266 -12.21 26.11 0.43
N ARG A 267 -10.90 25.92 0.26
CA ARG A 267 -9.86 26.71 0.93
C ARG A 267 -8.61 26.87 0.07
N THR A 268 -7.90 27.98 0.29
CA THR A 268 -6.55 28.19 -0.21
C THR A 268 -5.60 28.26 0.99
N LEU A 269 -4.60 27.39 1.00
CA LEU A 269 -3.56 27.28 2.02
C LEU A 269 -2.35 28.10 1.56
N THR A 270 -2.22 29.31 2.09
CA THR A 270 -1.15 30.26 1.74
C THR A 270 -0.10 30.31 2.84
N GLY A 271 1.18 30.32 2.46
CA GLY A 271 2.28 30.53 3.40
C GLY A 271 3.63 29.99 2.93
N HIS A 272 3.66 29.05 1.99
CA HIS A 272 4.92 28.69 1.33
C HIS A 272 5.45 29.85 0.49
N PHE A 273 6.78 29.98 0.47
CA PHE A 273 7.49 31.04 -0.24
C PHE A 273 8.07 30.56 -1.58
N SER A 274 7.88 29.28 -1.90
CA SER A 274 8.31 28.67 -3.15
C SER A 274 7.38 27.51 -3.53
N GLN A 275 7.66 26.82 -4.62
CA GLN A 275 6.76 25.82 -5.20
C GLN A 275 6.54 24.62 -4.27
N ILE A 276 5.30 24.13 -4.22
CA ILE A 276 4.96 22.90 -3.49
C ILE A 276 5.18 21.69 -4.40
N TYR A 277 5.87 20.68 -3.87
CA TYR A 277 6.24 19.47 -4.63
C TYR A 277 5.58 18.19 -4.12
N ALA A 278 5.24 18.14 -2.83
CA ALA A 278 4.70 16.95 -2.19
C ALA A 278 3.58 17.30 -1.20
N ILE A 279 2.60 16.41 -1.10
CA ILE A 279 1.48 16.49 -0.16
C ILE A 279 1.27 15.11 0.46
N ALA A 280 0.94 15.09 1.76
CA ALA A 280 0.32 13.96 2.44
C ALA A 280 -0.91 14.43 3.22
N PHE A 281 -1.94 13.59 3.31
CA PHE A 281 -3.23 13.96 3.89
C PHE A 281 -3.91 12.74 4.53
N ASP A 282 -4.32 12.85 5.80
CA ASP A 282 -5.03 11.79 6.56
C ASP A 282 -6.51 12.11 6.85
N GLY A 283 -7.09 13.14 6.21
CA GLY A 283 -8.44 13.62 6.50
C GLY A 283 -8.51 14.68 7.60
N ASN A 284 -7.54 14.71 8.52
CA ASN A 284 -7.52 15.62 9.66
C ASN A 284 -6.40 16.66 9.57
N ARG A 285 -5.27 16.30 8.95
CA ARG A 285 -4.07 17.11 8.79
C ARG A 285 -3.54 16.96 7.38
N CYS A 286 -3.17 18.08 6.78
CA CYS A 286 -2.42 18.13 5.54
C CYS A 286 -0.97 18.50 5.84
N ALA A 287 -0.02 17.78 5.24
CA ALA A 287 1.39 18.15 5.23
C ALA A 287 1.81 18.52 3.80
N THR A 288 2.49 19.66 3.63
CA THR A 288 3.02 20.13 2.34
C THR A 288 4.54 20.26 2.39
N GLY A 289 5.25 19.74 1.40
CA GLY A 289 6.70 19.89 1.21
C GLY A 289 7.01 20.80 0.03
N SER A 290 7.94 21.74 0.21
CA SER A 290 8.19 22.83 -0.72
C SER A 290 9.66 22.97 -1.10
N LEU A 291 9.91 23.69 -2.20
CA LEU A 291 11.24 24.16 -2.60
C LEU A 291 11.81 25.21 -1.63
N ASP A 292 10.97 25.83 -0.79
CA ASP A 292 11.41 26.74 0.29
C ASP A 292 12.01 26.00 1.51
N THR A 293 12.31 24.71 1.34
CA THR A 293 12.92 23.80 2.33
C THR A 293 12.07 23.51 3.58
N SER A 294 10.89 24.10 3.69
CA SER A 294 9.98 23.88 4.81
C SER A 294 8.96 22.77 4.53
N VAL A 295 8.51 22.15 5.61
CA VAL A 295 7.28 21.36 5.61
C VAL A 295 6.25 22.08 6.47
N ARG A 296 5.04 22.28 5.95
CA ARG A 296 3.96 22.94 6.71
C ARG A 296 2.84 21.95 6.99
N ILE A 297 2.30 22.03 8.21
CA ILE A 297 1.13 21.26 8.65
C ILE A 297 -0.07 22.20 8.68
N TRP A 298 -1.18 21.74 8.13
CA TRP A 298 -2.40 22.52 7.99
C TRP A 298 -3.60 21.73 8.52
N ASP A 299 -4.55 22.45 9.10
CA ASP A 299 -5.90 21.96 9.27
C ASP A 299 -6.69 22.20 7.97
N PRO A 300 -7.16 21.15 7.27
CA PRO A 300 -7.88 21.28 6.01
C PRO A 300 -9.27 21.93 6.16
N LYS A 301 -9.88 21.90 7.35
CA LYS A 301 -11.23 22.44 7.61
C LYS A 301 -11.17 23.96 7.80
N THR A 302 -10.22 24.42 8.60
CA THR A 302 -10.03 25.84 8.90
C THR A 302 -9.11 26.54 7.89
N GLY A 303 -8.20 25.81 7.26
CA GLY A 303 -7.18 26.33 6.36
C GLY A 303 -5.96 26.92 7.09
N LEU A 304 -5.90 26.81 8.42
CA LEU A 304 -4.83 27.38 9.24
C LEU A 304 -3.57 26.50 9.18
N CYS A 305 -2.41 27.16 9.09
CA CYS A 305 -1.11 26.53 9.28
C CYS A 305 -0.90 26.29 10.79
N THR A 306 -0.88 25.03 11.22
CA THR A 306 -0.74 24.65 12.63
C THR A 306 0.71 24.43 13.04
N ALA A 307 1.60 24.10 12.09
CA ALA A 307 3.04 24.00 12.35
C ALA A 307 3.89 24.25 11.10
N ILE A 308 5.13 24.67 11.32
CA ILE A 308 6.17 24.76 10.30
C ILE A 308 7.36 23.93 10.78
N LEU A 309 7.63 22.82 10.10
CA LEU A 309 8.71 21.91 10.40
C LEU A 309 9.94 22.30 9.57
N GLN A 310 10.97 22.78 10.26
CA GLN A 310 12.21 23.26 9.65
C GLN A 310 13.36 22.28 9.84
N GLY A 311 14.17 22.11 8.81
CA GLY A 311 15.42 21.37 8.92
C GLY A 311 15.98 20.84 7.62
N HIS A 312 15.16 20.63 6.58
CA HIS A 312 15.70 20.38 5.26
C HIS A 312 16.44 21.62 4.75
N THR A 313 17.50 21.42 3.97
CA THR A 313 18.34 22.48 3.39
C THR A 313 18.14 22.61 1.88
N SER A 314 17.26 21.81 1.30
CA SER A 314 16.88 21.84 -0.11
C SER A 314 15.41 21.42 -0.27
N LEU A 315 14.96 21.25 -1.51
CA LEU A 315 13.61 20.83 -1.87
C LEU A 315 13.12 19.65 -1.04
N VAL A 316 11.96 19.78 -0.40
CA VAL A 316 11.27 18.64 0.22
C VAL A 316 10.33 17.99 -0.80
N GLY A 317 10.79 16.89 -1.40
CA GLY A 317 10.14 16.25 -2.54
C GLY A 317 9.34 15.00 -2.22
N GLN A 318 9.51 14.41 -1.04
CA GLN A 318 8.86 13.17 -0.61
C GLN A 318 8.21 13.34 0.75
N LEU A 319 6.93 13.03 0.86
CA LEU A 319 6.18 13.04 2.12
C LEU A 319 5.37 11.74 2.22
N GLN A 320 5.39 11.11 3.39
CA GLN A 320 4.49 10.01 3.75
C GLN A 320 4.01 10.25 5.18
N LEU A 321 2.71 10.09 5.42
CA LEU A 321 2.07 10.35 6.71
C LEU A 321 1.27 9.13 7.13
N ARG A 322 1.46 8.69 8.38
CA ARG A 322 0.74 7.55 8.96
C ARG A 322 0.58 7.77 10.46
N GLY A 323 -0.66 7.77 10.94
CA GLY A 323 -0.96 8.11 12.33
C GLY A 323 -0.38 9.48 12.69
N ASP A 324 0.40 9.54 13.77
CA ASP A 324 1.07 10.77 14.21
C ASP A 324 2.54 10.86 13.77
N THR A 325 2.95 10.06 12.79
CA THR A 325 4.30 10.07 12.25
C THR A 325 4.28 10.58 10.81
N LEU A 326 5.13 11.58 10.55
CA LEU A 326 5.41 12.10 9.22
C LEU A 326 6.86 11.77 8.87
N VAL A 327 7.09 11.19 7.70
CA VAL A 327 8.44 10.96 7.16
C VAL A 327 8.61 11.83 5.91
N THR A 328 9.69 12.61 5.87
CA THR A 328 10.00 13.52 4.76
C THR A 328 11.36 13.20 4.16
N GLY A 329 11.47 13.26 2.83
CA GLY A 329 12.71 13.10 2.07
C GLY A 329 13.03 14.35 1.27
N GLY A 330 14.26 14.84 1.42
CA GLY A 330 14.74 16.06 0.78
C GLY A 330 15.69 15.81 -0.40
N SER A 331 15.85 16.82 -1.25
CA SER A 331 16.91 16.84 -2.26
C SER A 331 18.30 17.09 -1.66
N ASP A 332 18.36 17.38 -0.36
CA ASP A 332 19.56 17.44 0.47
C ASP A 332 20.06 16.04 0.90
N GLY A 333 19.42 14.97 0.42
CA GLY A 333 19.76 13.58 0.75
C GLY A 333 19.35 13.14 2.16
N SER A 334 18.69 14.01 2.92
CA SER A 334 18.21 13.67 4.25
C SER A 334 16.81 13.06 4.23
N VAL A 335 16.58 12.09 5.12
CA VAL A 335 15.25 11.65 5.52
C VAL A 335 15.01 12.09 6.95
N ARG A 336 13.84 12.64 7.24
CA ARG A 336 13.48 13.12 8.58
C ARG A 336 12.18 12.48 9.03
N VAL A 337 12.12 12.12 10.30
CA VAL A 337 10.93 11.57 10.95
C VAL A 337 10.46 12.58 11.98
N TRP A 338 9.17 12.89 11.96
CA TRP A 338 8.55 13.92 12.79
C TRP A 338 7.39 13.33 13.59
N SER A 339 7.25 13.79 14.82
CA SER A 339 6.06 13.58 15.65
C SER A 339 5.08 14.70 15.34
N LEU A 340 3.87 14.35 14.89
CA LEU A 340 2.78 15.31 14.66
C LEU A 340 1.98 15.62 15.93
N LYS A 341 2.21 14.88 17.03
CA LYS A 341 1.64 15.23 18.35
C LYS A 341 2.33 16.46 18.92
N THR A 342 3.65 16.52 18.76
CA THR A 342 4.52 17.57 19.33
C THR A 342 5.07 18.52 18.27
N ASN A 343 4.85 18.22 16.99
CA ASN A 343 5.43 18.92 15.84
C ASN A 343 6.96 19.06 15.94
N SER A 344 7.63 18.00 16.42
CA SER A 344 9.06 17.98 16.68
C SER A 344 9.76 16.86 15.90
N PRO A 345 11.04 17.03 15.53
CA PRO A 345 11.80 15.95 14.91
C PRO A 345 12.00 14.81 15.90
N ILE A 346 11.83 13.58 15.42
CA ILE A 346 12.20 12.33 16.10
C ILE A 346 13.57 11.90 15.61
N HIS A 347 13.72 11.74 14.29
CA HIS A 347 14.96 11.28 13.66
C HIS A 347 15.41 12.20 12.54
N ARG A 348 16.74 12.34 12.40
CA ARG A 348 17.40 12.98 11.25
C ARG A 348 18.38 11.98 10.65
N LEU A 349 18.06 11.47 9.48
CA LEU A 349 18.81 10.42 8.79
C LEU A 349 19.61 11.06 7.66
N ALA A 350 20.93 10.95 7.72
CA ALA A 350 21.81 11.24 6.59
C ALA A 350 21.70 10.07 5.59
N ALA A 351 20.60 10.06 4.84
CA ALA A 351 20.18 8.86 4.14
C ALA A 351 20.95 8.63 2.84
N HIS A 352 21.21 9.69 2.09
CA HIS A 352 21.81 9.62 0.77
C HIS A 352 22.78 10.79 0.56
N ASP A 353 23.79 10.60 -0.29
CA ASP A 353 24.73 11.67 -0.68
C ASP A 353 24.10 12.68 -1.65
N ASN A 354 22.98 12.29 -2.29
CA ASN A 354 22.21 13.06 -3.25
C ASN A 354 20.70 12.96 -2.95
N SER A 355 19.86 13.57 -3.79
CA SER A 355 18.41 13.64 -3.61
C SER A 355 17.74 12.30 -3.28
N VAL A 356 16.81 12.33 -2.31
CA VAL A 356 15.91 11.20 -2.00
C VAL A 356 14.82 11.14 -3.09
N THR A 357 14.94 10.17 -3.99
CA THR A 357 14.08 10.04 -5.16
C THR A 357 12.77 9.31 -4.89
N SER A 358 12.75 8.45 -3.87
CA SER A 358 11.58 7.65 -3.49
C SER A 358 11.60 7.31 -2.01
N LEU A 359 10.42 7.34 -1.39
CA LEU A 359 10.24 7.12 0.04
C LEU A 359 8.91 6.39 0.31
N GLN A 360 8.97 5.34 1.11
CA GLN A 360 7.81 4.63 1.66
C GLN A 360 8.12 4.25 3.11
N PHE A 361 7.11 4.10 3.96
CA PHE A 361 7.31 3.58 5.32
C PHE A 361 6.09 2.84 5.84
N ASP A 362 6.32 1.88 6.74
CA ASP A 362 5.30 1.22 7.54
C ASP A 362 5.53 1.53 9.03
N ASP A 363 4.92 0.77 9.95
CA ASP A 363 5.10 1.02 11.39
C ASP A 363 6.52 0.66 11.89
N ASN A 364 7.25 -0.18 11.14
CA ASN A 364 8.52 -0.77 11.55
C ASN A 364 9.71 -0.19 10.80
N ARG A 365 9.55 0.10 9.50
CA ARG A 365 10.65 0.41 8.58
C ARG A 365 10.36 1.59 7.66
N ILE A 366 11.42 2.30 7.31
CA ILE A 366 11.46 3.30 6.24
C ILE A 366 12.29 2.72 5.10
N LEU A 367 11.78 2.77 3.88
CA LEU A 367 12.51 2.41 2.67
C LEU A 367 12.78 3.68 1.86
N SER A 368 14.06 4.02 1.69
CA SER A 368 14.50 5.17 0.91
C SER A 368 15.33 4.76 -0.30
N GLY A 369 15.05 5.36 -1.45
CA GLY A 369 15.88 5.29 -2.66
C GLY A 369 16.47 6.65 -2.98
N GLY A 370 17.72 6.68 -3.47
CA GLY A 370 18.44 7.92 -3.77
C GLY A 370 19.02 7.97 -5.18
N SER A 371 19.33 9.20 -5.62
CA SER A 371 20.11 9.46 -6.84
C SER A 371 21.56 8.97 -6.72
N ASP A 372 22.03 8.61 -5.52
CA ASP A 372 23.30 7.93 -5.27
C ASP A 372 23.26 6.43 -5.63
N GLY A 373 22.13 5.95 -6.15
CA GLY A 373 21.96 4.56 -6.57
C GLY A 373 21.74 3.58 -5.43
N ARG A 374 21.53 4.05 -4.19
CA ARG A 374 21.35 3.20 -3.01
C ARG A 374 19.86 3.04 -2.67
N VAL A 375 19.51 1.87 -2.14
CA VAL A 375 18.23 1.62 -1.47
C VAL A 375 18.51 1.21 -0.03
N LYS A 376 18.03 1.99 0.93
CA LYS A 376 18.33 1.82 2.35
C LYS A 376 17.05 1.54 3.14
N VAL A 377 17.16 0.58 4.07
CA VAL A 377 16.10 0.21 5.02
C VAL A 377 16.49 0.75 6.39
N TRP A 378 15.62 1.52 7.02
CA TRP A 378 15.83 2.12 8.33
C TRP A 378 14.77 1.64 9.30
N SER A 379 15.11 1.58 10.59
CA SER A 379 14.14 1.37 11.66
C SER A 379 13.38 2.66 11.93
N VAL A 380 12.05 2.61 11.94
CA VAL A 380 11.21 3.78 12.32
C VAL A 380 11.42 4.12 13.79
N GLU A 381 11.51 3.10 14.64
CA GLU A 381 11.65 3.25 16.09
C GLU A 381 12.99 3.89 16.45
N THR A 382 14.10 3.34 15.95
CA THR A 382 15.45 3.74 16.38
C THR A 382 16.13 4.74 15.46
N GLY A 383 15.63 4.92 14.23
CA GLY A 383 16.28 5.74 13.20
C GLY A 383 17.59 5.14 12.67
N GLN A 384 17.95 3.92 13.07
CA GLN A 384 19.19 3.29 12.63
C GLN A 384 19.04 2.65 11.24
N LEU A 385 20.10 2.71 10.45
CA LEU A 385 20.21 1.95 9.21
C LEU A 385 20.20 0.46 9.54
N VAL A 386 19.22 -0.26 9.01
CA VAL A 386 19.12 -1.72 9.14
C VAL A 386 20.04 -2.38 8.13
N ARG A 387 19.91 -2.01 6.84
CA ARG A 387 20.76 -2.49 5.75
C ARG A 387 20.58 -1.68 4.47
N GLU A 388 21.47 -1.89 3.51
CA GLU A 388 21.24 -1.57 2.11
C GLU A 388 20.60 -2.78 1.42
N LEU A 389 19.47 -2.57 0.75
CA LEU A 389 18.65 -3.67 0.23
C LEU A 389 19.22 -4.25 -1.07
N SER A 390 19.76 -3.40 -1.95
CA SER A 390 20.28 -3.80 -3.26
C SER A 390 21.70 -3.30 -3.45
N GLN A 391 22.42 -3.90 -4.40
CA GLN A 391 23.72 -3.42 -4.82
C GLN A 391 23.62 -1.98 -5.34
N PRO A 392 24.64 -1.13 -5.18
CA PRO A 392 24.64 0.21 -5.74
C PRO A 392 24.33 0.21 -7.24
N ALA A 393 23.40 1.05 -7.66
CA ALA A 393 23.06 1.34 -9.04
C ALA A 393 23.68 2.70 -9.46
N GLU A 394 23.46 3.15 -10.69
CA GLU A 394 23.82 4.53 -11.09
C GLU A 394 22.83 5.54 -10.49
N ALA A 395 21.54 5.18 -10.47
CA ALA A 395 20.48 5.94 -9.83
C ALA A 395 19.30 5.03 -9.52
N VAL A 396 18.62 5.26 -8.40
CA VAL A 396 17.33 4.64 -8.09
C VAL A 396 16.23 5.65 -8.39
N TRP A 397 15.23 5.28 -9.19
CA TRP A 397 14.13 6.17 -9.53
C TRP A 397 12.91 6.00 -8.62
N ARG A 398 12.53 4.75 -8.34
CA ARG A 398 11.33 4.40 -7.57
C ARG A 398 11.57 3.16 -6.74
N VAL A 399 11.00 3.17 -5.54
CA VAL A 399 10.81 1.97 -4.73
C VAL A 399 9.35 1.89 -4.32
N ALA A 400 8.81 0.68 -4.30
CA ALA A 400 7.50 0.37 -3.73
C ALA A 400 7.65 -0.89 -2.88
N PHE A 401 6.99 -0.95 -1.74
CA PHE A 401 7.01 -2.16 -0.94
C PHE A 401 5.66 -2.40 -0.27
N GLU A 402 5.40 -3.67 -0.05
CA GLU A 402 4.35 -4.23 0.80
C GLU A 402 5.03 -5.06 1.88
N GLU A 403 4.26 -5.61 2.81
CA GLU A 403 4.79 -6.36 3.94
C GLU A 403 5.79 -7.46 3.54
N GLU A 404 5.50 -8.20 2.47
CA GLU A 404 6.31 -9.35 2.04
C GLU A 404 7.12 -9.09 0.76
N LYS A 405 7.03 -7.90 0.15
CA LYS A 405 7.63 -7.65 -1.16
C LYS A 405 8.18 -6.25 -1.29
N ALA A 406 9.25 -6.09 -2.05
CA ALA A 406 9.72 -4.78 -2.50
C ALA A 406 10.06 -4.82 -3.99
N VAL A 407 9.81 -3.71 -4.67
CA VAL A 407 10.17 -3.50 -6.07
C VAL A 407 11.04 -2.26 -6.16
N ILE A 408 12.18 -2.40 -6.82
CA ILE A 408 13.15 -1.33 -7.05
C ILE A 408 13.27 -1.11 -8.55
N MET A 409 13.12 0.13 -8.99
CA MET A 409 13.39 0.56 -10.36
C MET A 409 14.62 1.47 -10.38
N ALA A 410 15.67 1.04 -11.08
CA ALA A 410 16.97 1.70 -11.09
C ALA A 410 17.64 1.68 -12.47
N SER A 411 18.60 2.59 -12.69
CA SER A 411 19.53 2.54 -13.82
C SER A 411 20.78 1.76 -13.46
N ARG A 412 21.13 0.74 -14.24
CA ARG A 412 22.39 0.01 -14.13
C ARG A 412 23.02 -0.13 -15.51
N SER A 413 24.25 0.36 -15.69
CA SER A 413 24.94 0.34 -16.98
C SER A 413 24.09 0.99 -18.08
N ASN A 414 23.47 2.14 -17.75
CA ASN A 414 22.55 2.87 -18.62
C ASN A 414 21.34 2.04 -19.11
N ARG A 415 20.93 1.02 -18.34
CA ARG A 415 19.73 0.21 -18.59
C ARG A 415 18.75 0.31 -17.44
N THR A 416 17.47 0.31 -17.79
CA THR A 416 16.37 0.21 -16.81
C THR A 416 16.29 -1.21 -16.26
N VAL A 417 16.46 -1.33 -14.94
CA VAL A 417 16.41 -2.60 -14.21
C VAL A 417 15.31 -2.53 -13.17
N MET A 418 14.43 -3.53 -13.20
CA MET A 418 13.49 -3.85 -12.13
C MET A 418 14.06 -4.98 -11.28
N GLU A 419 14.12 -4.78 -9.97
CA GLU A 419 14.43 -5.84 -9.00
C GLU A 419 13.20 -6.10 -8.13
N VAL A 420 12.74 -7.34 -8.11
CA VAL A 420 11.65 -7.79 -7.24
C VAL A 420 12.24 -8.60 -6.09
N TRP A 421 12.00 -8.14 -4.87
CA TRP A 421 12.41 -8.79 -3.62
C TRP A 421 11.20 -9.45 -2.97
N SER A 422 11.39 -10.68 -2.50
CA SER A 422 10.46 -11.36 -1.60
C SER A 422 11.06 -11.54 -0.23
N PHE A 423 10.22 -11.29 0.77
CA PHE A 423 10.46 -11.55 2.19
C PHE A 423 9.44 -12.56 2.73
N SER A 424 8.66 -13.19 1.85
CA SER A 424 7.73 -14.25 2.22
C SER A 424 8.52 -15.41 2.83
N PRO A 425 8.06 -15.96 3.96
CA PRO A 425 8.66 -17.16 4.52
C PRO A 425 8.56 -18.34 3.54
N PRO A 426 9.49 -19.31 3.59
CA PRO A 426 9.39 -20.53 2.79
C PRO A 426 8.06 -21.25 3.07
N ASP A 427 7.50 -21.90 2.06
CA ASP A 427 6.34 -22.77 2.24
C ASP A 427 6.67 -23.86 3.28
N ASP A 428 5.91 -23.92 4.38
CA ASP A 428 6.13 -24.92 5.44
C ASP A 428 5.92 -26.34 4.84
N PRO A 429 6.92 -27.24 4.88
CA PRO A 429 6.74 -28.60 4.37
C PRO A 429 5.81 -29.48 5.22
N ILE A 430 5.23 -28.96 6.31
CA ILE A 430 4.67 -29.79 7.39
C ILE A 430 3.40 -29.19 7.99
N ASP A 431 2.27 -29.55 7.39
CA ASP A 431 0.98 -29.66 8.09
C ASP A 431 0.73 -31.12 8.56
N ARG A 432 1.81 -31.89 8.80
CA ARG A 432 1.76 -33.24 9.40
C ARG A 432 1.84 -33.25 10.93
N ARG A 433 1.88 -32.09 11.59
CA ARG A 433 1.87 -32.00 13.07
C ARG A 433 0.45 -31.99 13.66
N SER A 434 -0.58 -32.18 12.84
CA SER A 434 -1.97 -32.35 13.28
C SER A 434 -2.32 -33.81 13.62
N GLU A 435 -1.43 -34.78 13.38
CA GLU A 435 -1.54 -36.09 14.01
C GLU A 435 -0.97 -35.98 15.42
N SER A 436 -1.87 -36.05 16.40
CA SER A 436 -1.53 -36.29 17.80
C SER A 436 -0.56 -37.49 17.86
N PRO A 437 0.54 -37.43 18.62
CA PRO A 437 1.39 -38.60 18.78
C PRO A 437 0.52 -39.73 19.37
N LEU A 438 0.53 -40.89 18.72
CA LEU A 438 -0.04 -42.13 19.25
C LEU A 438 0.41 -42.26 20.71
N SER A 439 -0.56 -42.38 21.61
CA SER A 439 -0.34 -42.62 23.03
C SER A 439 0.64 -43.77 23.22
N MET A 440 1.72 -43.52 23.95
CA MET A 440 2.66 -44.56 24.38
C MET A 440 1.91 -45.64 25.19
N PRO A 441 2.29 -46.92 25.10
CA PRO A 441 1.61 -48.00 25.82
C PRO A 441 1.72 -47.79 27.34
N GLU A 442 0.63 -48.09 28.05
CA GLU A 442 0.61 -48.10 29.52
C GLU A 442 1.66 -49.07 30.07
N ASN A 443 2.53 -48.54 30.93
CA ASN A 443 3.52 -49.31 31.66
C ASN A 443 2.80 -50.03 32.82
N VAL A 444 2.52 -51.32 32.65
CA VAL A 444 2.04 -52.19 33.74
C VAL A 444 3.24 -52.53 34.62
N PRO A 445 3.23 -52.25 35.94
CA PRO A 445 4.31 -52.67 36.83
C PRO A 445 4.29 -54.20 37.02
N PRO A 446 5.44 -54.88 37.00
CA PRO A 446 5.48 -56.30 37.29
C PRO A 446 5.23 -56.57 38.77
N ALA A 447 4.43 -57.60 39.02
CA ALA A 447 4.12 -58.11 40.35
C ALA A 447 5.34 -58.78 40.99
N ASP A 448 5.42 -58.66 42.32
CA ASP A 448 6.37 -59.31 43.20
C ASP A 448 6.28 -60.85 43.06
N GLU A 449 7.42 -61.50 42.82
CA GLU A 449 7.63 -62.90 43.20
C GLU A 449 9.01 -63.04 43.86
N GLU A 450 8.99 -63.78 44.96
CA GLU A 450 10.01 -63.96 45.98
C GLU A 450 11.19 -64.87 45.54
N GLU A 451 12.32 -64.65 46.21
CA GLU A 451 13.40 -65.59 46.61
C GLU A 451 13.76 -66.82 45.75
N GLU A 452 15.05 -66.93 45.36
CA GLU A 452 15.96 -67.94 45.94
C GLU A 452 17.43 -67.85 45.43
N ALA A 453 18.34 -67.81 46.41
CA ALA A 453 19.59 -68.56 46.54
C ALA A 453 20.68 -68.65 45.41
N THR A 454 21.84 -68.08 45.78
CA THR A 454 23.21 -68.66 45.77
C THR A 454 24.03 -68.90 44.48
N GLN A 455 25.19 -68.20 44.47
CA GLN A 455 26.57 -68.64 44.15
C GLN A 455 26.87 -69.33 42.79
N PHE A 456 27.84 -68.79 42.03
CA PHE A 456 29.21 -69.35 41.91
C PHE A 456 30.13 -68.60 40.91
N HIS A 457 31.39 -68.41 41.35
CA HIS A 457 32.68 -68.18 40.68
C HIS A 457 32.83 -67.37 39.39
N GLN A 458 33.72 -66.36 39.44
CA GLN A 458 34.51 -65.87 38.30
C GLN A 458 35.99 -65.87 38.69
N GLU A 459 36.79 -66.68 37.97
CA GLU A 459 38.25 -66.78 38.09
C GLU A 459 38.97 -65.61 37.41
N LEU A 460 40.12 -65.28 38.00
CA LEU A 460 41.13 -64.29 37.60
C LEU A 460 42.11 -64.85 36.55
N GLY A 461 42.82 -63.94 35.89
CA GLY A 461 44.00 -64.23 35.06
C GLY A 461 44.32 -63.04 34.15
N ASP A 462 44.81 -61.90 34.65
CA ASP A 462 46.22 -61.55 34.92
C ASP A 462 47.13 -61.45 33.68
N GLY A 463 47.84 -60.31 33.54
CA GLY A 463 48.83 -60.10 32.49
C GLY A 463 49.26 -58.64 32.23
N ASP A 464 49.94 -58.03 33.22
CA ASP A 464 51.05 -57.05 33.17
C ASP A 464 51.40 -56.39 31.80
N ALA A 465 51.36 -55.05 31.67
CA ALA A 465 52.34 -54.02 32.11
C ALA A 465 53.44 -53.69 31.08
N THR A 466 53.59 -52.40 30.74
CA THR A 466 54.75 -51.54 31.09
C THR A 466 54.79 -50.22 30.28
N MET A 467 55.02 -49.12 31.03
CA MET A 467 55.91 -47.95 30.81
C MET A 467 55.97 -47.26 29.43
N SER A 468 55.50 -46.00 29.31
CA SER A 468 56.17 -44.72 29.62
C SER A 468 57.23 -44.27 28.60
N ASP A 469 57.00 -43.14 27.92
CA ASP A 469 57.80 -41.92 28.08
C ASP A 469 57.40 -40.79 27.09
N ILE A 470 57.37 -39.58 27.66
CA ILE A 470 57.34 -38.19 27.10
C ILE A 470 56.02 -37.65 26.56
#